data_AF-A0A1H3AF85-F1
#
_entry.id   AF-A0A1H3AF85-F1
#
_cell.length_a   1.000
_cell.length_b   1.000
_cell.length_c   1.000
_cell.angle_alpha   90.00
_cell.angle_beta   90.00
_cell.angle_gamma   90.00
#
_symmetry.space_group_name_H-M   'P 1'
#
loop_
_entity.id
_entity.type
_entity.pdbx_description
1 polymer ?
#
loop_
_entity_poly.entity_id
_entity_poly.type
_entity_poly.pdbx_seq_one_letter_code
_entity_poly.pdbx_strand_id
1 'polypeptide(L)' 'MSRADHQFKLRMPAELRTQVEKAAWLAHRSINAELVFRLTASFAQEQPAETLTTAPALVSQERSA' A
#
# COMPACT_ATOMS: atom_id res chain seq x y z
N MET A 1 -15.80 -8.42 18.33
CA MET A 1 -15.26 -8.90 17.04
C MET A 1 -13.75 -8.82 17.12
N SER A 2 -13.11 -9.96 17.34
CA SER A 2 -11.67 -10.09 17.56
C SER A 2 -10.91 -9.72 16.29
N ARG A 3 -10.24 -8.57 16.28
CA ARG A 3 -9.27 -8.26 15.22
C ARG A 3 -8.12 -9.26 15.38
N ALA A 4 -7.93 -10.14 14.40
CA ALA A 4 -6.88 -11.17 14.39
C ALA A 4 -5.46 -10.58 14.14
N ASP A 5 -5.26 -9.31 14.46
CA ASP A 5 -4.02 -8.60 14.19
C ASP A 5 -3.06 -8.82 15.36
N HIS A 6 -1.96 -9.53 15.09
CA HIS A 6 -0.88 -9.70 16.08
C HIS A 6 -0.31 -8.34 16.46
N GLN A 7 -0.31 -8.02 17.76
CA GLN A 7 0.26 -6.76 18.26
C GLN A 7 1.78 -6.77 18.08
N PHE A 8 2.29 -5.96 17.15
CA PHE A 8 3.72 -5.80 16.91
C PHE A 8 4.31 -4.72 17.83
N LYS A 9 5.32 -5.07 18.63
CA LYS A 9 6.04 -4.13 19.49
C LYS A 9 7.16 -3.45 18.70
N LEU A 10 6.81 -2.38 17.96
CA LEU A 10 7.79 -1.59 17.20
C LEU A 10 8.64 -0.73 18.13
N ARG A 11 9.97 -0.85 18.03
CA ARG A 11 10.92 0.09 18.66
C ARG A 11 11.16 1.24 17.70
N MET A 12 10.71 2.44 18.05
CA MET A 12 10.93 3.66 17.25
C MET A 12 11.78 4.67 18.04
N PRO A 13 12.71 5.37 17.37
CA PRO A 13 13.32 6.58 17.93
C PRO A 13 12.25 7.62 18.29
N ALA A 14 12.49 8.40 19.36
CA ALA A 14 11.52 9.36 19.87
C ALA A 14 11.10 10.39 18.80
N GLU A 15 12.07 10.86 18.00
CA GLU A 15 11.80 11.82 16.92
C GLU A 15 10.83 11.25 15.86
N LEU A 16 11.06 10.01 15.44
CA LEU A 16 10.19 9.33 14.47
C LEU A 16 8.78 9.17 15.04
N ARG A 17 8.67 8.79 16.31
CA ARG A 17 7.37 8.66 16.99
C ARG A 17 6.60 9.97 16.98
N THR A 18 7.23 11.09 17.34
CA THR A 18 6.60 12.42 17.33
C THR A 18 6.10 12.80 15.94
N GLN A 19 6.88 12.50 14.89
CA GLN A 19 6.46 12.76 13.51
C GLN A 19 5.21 11.95 13.12
N VAL A 20 5.17 10.66 13.48
CA VAL A 20 4.00 9.80 13.20
C VAL A 20 2.79 10.24 14.02
N GLU A 21 2.97 10.63 15.28
CA GLU A 21 1.90 11.16 16.13
C GLU A 21 1.26 12.42 15.54
N LYS A 22 2.08 13.37 15.08
CA LYS A 22 1.60 14.58 14.41
C LYS A 22 0.84 14.25 13.12
N ALA A 23 1.36 13.34 12.31
CA ALA A 23 0.70 12.94 11.07
C ALA A 23 -0.65 12.25 11.32
N ALA A 24 -0.70 11.34 12.30
CA ALA A 24 -1.91 10.66 12.70
C ALA A 24 -2.98 11.64 13.19
N TRP A 25 -2.57 12.65 13.97
CA TRP A 25 -3.46 13.72 14.44
C TRP A 25 -4.04 14.54 13.29
N LEU A 26 -3.19 15.00 12.36
CA LEU A 26 -3.62 15.75 11.17
C LEU A 26 -4.54 14.93 10.26
N ALA A 27 -4.35 13.62 10.23
CA ALA A 27 -5.13 12.72 9.40
C ALA A 27 -6.33 12.09 10.12
N HIS A 28 -6.66 12.56 11.33
CA HIS A 28 -7.78 12.11 12.16
C HIS A 28 -7.85 10.58 12.33
N ARG A 29 -6.69 9.92 12.44
CA ARG A 29 -6.56 8.46 12.57
C ARG A 29 -5.72 8.11 13.78
N SER A 30 -5.82 6.87 14.26
CA SER A 30 -4.90 6.39 15.30
C SER A 30 -3.48 6.24 14.74
N ILE A 31 -2.47 6.31 15.62
CA ILE A 31 -1.06 6.08 15.25
C ILE A 31 -0.89 4.74 14.53
N ASN A 32 -1.60 3.69 14.98
CA ASN A 32 -1.56 2.39 14.33
C ASN A 32 -2.16 2.43 12.92
N ALA A 33 -3.26 3.15 12.73
CA ALA A 33 -3.87 3.32 11.40
C ALA A 33 -2.95 4.14 10.46
N GLU A 34 -2.23 5.14 10.97
CA GLU A 34 -1.21 5.89 10.23
C GLU A 34 -0.07 4.99 9.76
N LEU A 35 0.45 4.17 10.68
CA LEU A 35 1.55 3.29 10.38
C LEU A 35 1.15 2.24 9.33
N VAL A 36 -0.02 1.61 9.50
CA VAL A 36 -0.56 0.66 8.51
C VAL A 36 -0.74 1.35 7.16
N PHE A 37 -1.37 2.53 7.13
CA PHE A 37 -1.58 3.27 5.89
C PHE A 37 -0.28 3.56 5.15
N ARG A 38 0.75 4.06 5.85
CA ARG A 38 2.05 4.37 5.24
C ARG A 38 2.75 3.11 4.74
N LEU A 39 2.77 2.05 5.54
CA LEU A 39 3.40 0.79 5.14
C LEU A 39 2.70 0.20 3.91
N THR A 40 1.36 0.15 3.91
CA THR A 40 0.58 -0.32 2.75
C THR A 40 0.87 0.53 1.51
N ALA A 41 0.92 1.85 1.65
CA ALA A 41 1.24 2.75 0.55
C ALA A 41 2.66 2.51 0.01
N SER A 42 3.67 2.34 0.87
CA SER A 42 5.04 2.05 0.45
C SER A 42 5.14 0.77 -0.36
N PHE A 43 4.50 -0.33 0.09
CA PHE A 43 4.51 -1.59 -0.66
C PHE A 43 3.67 -1.55 -1.94
N ALA A 44 2.61 -0.74 -1.98
CA ALA A 44 1.83 -0.54 -3.21
C ALA A 44 2.64 0.21 -4.29
N GLN A 45 3.56 1.09 -3.88
CA GLN A 45 4.46 1.81 -4.80
C GLN A 45 5.66 0.97 -5.26
N GLU A 46 6.01 -0.09 -4.53
CA GLU A 46 7.06 -1.04 -4.93
C GLU A 46 6.59 -2.04 -6.00
N GLN A 47 5.28 -2.11 -6.31
CA GLN A 47 4.86 -2.80 -7.53
C GLN A 47 5.36 -1.99 -8.72
N PRO A 48 6.33 -2.50 -9.51
CA PRO A 48 6.76 -1.81 -10.70
C PRO A 48 5.53 -1.62 -11.58
N ALA A 49 5.42 -0.46 -12.19
CA ALA A 49 4.54 -0.22 -13.33
C ALA A 49 4.98 -1.04 -14.56
N GLU A 50 5.44 -2.29 -14.37
CA GLU A 50 5.89 -3.22 -15.41
C GLU A 50 4.87 -4.34 -15.58
N THR A 51 3.60 -4.02 -15.87
CA THR A 51 2.71 -4.90 -16.65
C THR A 51 1.44 -4.14 -17.04
N LEU A 52 1.55 -3.05 -17.81
CA LEU A 52 0.42 -2.56 -18.63
C LEU A 52 0.78 -2.40 -20.11
N THR A 53 1.97 -2.84 -20.54
CA THR A 53 2.28 -3.09 -21.96
C THR A 53 2.34 -4.59 -22.21
N THR A 54 1.18 -5.19 -22.43
CA THR A 54 1.07 -6.29 -23.39
C THR A 54 -0.17 -5.99 -24.22
N ALA A 55 0.05 -5.20 -25.27
CA ALA A 55 -0.69 -5.44 -26.49
C ALA A 55 -0.11 -6.73 -27.09
N PRO A 56 -0.90 -7.78 -27.33
CA PRO A 56 -0.70 -8.58 -28.50
C PRO A 56 -1.51 -7.94 -29.61
N ALA A 57 -0.81 -7.27 -30.52
CA ALA A 57 -1.16 -7.42 -31.92
C ALA A 57 -1.07 -8.91 -32.28
N LEU A 58 -1.73 -9.27 -33.39
CA LEU A 58 -1.80 -10.58 -34.04
C LEU A 58 -3.00 -11.44 -33.57
N VAL A 59 -3.84 -12.02 -34.43
CA VAL A 59 -3.81 -12.16 -35.90
C VAL A 59 -5.20 -12.67 -36.34
N SER A 60 -5.62 -12.24 -37.53
CA SER A 60 -6.55 -12.90 -38.47
C SER A 60 -7.51 -13.96 -37.93
N GLN A 61 -8.81 -13.66 -37.96
CA GLN A 61 -9.80 -14.69 -38.25
C GLN A 61 -10.36 -14.44 -39.66
N GLU A 62 -10.09 -15.43 -40.50
CA GLU A 62 -10.40 -15.49 -41.91
C GLU A 62 -11.91 -15.54 -42.19
N ARG A 63 -12.24 -14.96 -43.36
CA ARG A 63 -13.35 -15.25 -44.27
C ARG A 63 -14.22 -16.47 -43.94
N SER A 64 -15.54 -16.27 -43.99
CA SER A 64 -16.57 -17.10 -44.68
C SER A 64 -17.94 -16.66 -44.16
N ALA A 65 -19.04 -16.59 -44.90
CA ALA A 65 -19.39 -16.61 -46.31
C ALA A 65 -20.86 -16.12 -46.31
#